data_AF-Q391G3-F1
#
_entry.id   AF-Q391G3-F1
#
_cell.length_a   1.000
_cell.length_b   1.000
_cell.length_c   1.000
_cell.angle_alpha   90.00
_cell.angle_beta   90.00
_cell.angle_gamma   90.00
#
_symmetry.space_group_name_H-M   'P 1'
#
loop_
_entity.id
_entity.type
_entity.pdbx_description
1 polymer ?
#
loop_
_entity_poly.entity_id
_entity_poly.type
_entity_poly.pdbx_seq_one_letter_code
_entity_poly.pdbx_strand_id
1 'polypeptide(L)'
;MPRTPTDRAPQRAAREQPLARKISALRPLSSDARAQQVTDVVDAFRRLRGSVVRFIRMFSAAHADDTPDDALSALGFRELLSTLEDEARAARFTRLPELERVISHARRLERTRDDVFSDSFSNDPAAMRDAVAALERVDVLFVGLCVEYVMARHAPVSPAVSPEAAAPAPAPAPAALPLADHSTVLC
;
A
#
# COMPACT_ATOMS: atom_id res chain seq x y z
N MET A 1 13.82 66.78 61.68
CA MET A 1 14.49 65.45 61.65
C MET A 1 13.58 64.50 62.44
N PRO A 2 13.03 63.37 61.94
CA PRO A 2 13.50 62.43 60.90
C PRO A 2 12.44 62.05 59.80
N ARG A 3 12.85 61.84 58.54
CA ARG A 3 12.93 60.58 57.76
C ARG A 3 11.64 59.77 57.51
N THR A 4 11.23 59.70 56.25
CA THR A 4 10.49 58.58 55.64
C THR A 4 11.39 57.33 55.57
N PRO A 5 10.78 56.13 55.50
CA PRO A 5 11.08 55.32 54.33
C PRO A 5 9.84 54.64 53.73
N THR A 6 9.81 54.68 52.40
CA THR A 6 9.07 53.81 51.48
C THR A 6 9.21 52.33 51.85
N ASP A 7 8.10 51.60 51.90
CA ASP A 7 8.13 50.15 51.64
C ASP A 7 7.43 49.85 50.31
N ARG A 8 8.11 49.05 49.49
CA ARG A 8 7.72 48.64 48.15
C ARG A 8 6.81 47.41 48.27
N ALA A 9 5.84 47.33 47.35
CA ALA A 9 4.95 46.18 47.15
C ALA A 9 5.70 44.84 46.97
N PRO A 10 4.98 43.71 47.05
CA PRO A 10 4.58 43.17 45.75
C PRO A 10 3.15 42.62 45.67
N GLN A 11 2.57 42.91 44.51
CA GLN A 11 1.51 42.16 43.86
C GLN A 11 1.86 40.66 43.84
N ARG A 12 1.12 39.84 44.59
CA ARG A 12 0.86 38.42 44.25
C ARG A 12 -0.57 38.07 44.62
N ALA A 13 -1.51 38.84 44.09
CA ALA A 13 -2.88 38.36 43.88
C ALA A 13 -2.98 37.68 42.50
N ALA A 14 -1.98 36.90 42.11
CA ALA A 14 -2.19 35.83 41.16
C ALA A 14 -2.73 34.69 42.01
N ARG A 15 -4.07 34.60 42.10
CA ARG A 15 -4.74 33.40 42.61
C ARG A 15 -4.15 32.23 41.86
N GLU A 16 -3.28 31.49 42.53
CA GLU A 16 -2.89 30.14 42.17
C GLU A 16 -4.19 29.36 42.08
N GLN A 17 -4.75 29.26 40.88
CA GLN A 17 -5.74 28.25 40.62
C GLN A 17 -4.99 26.93 40.74
N PRO A 18 -5.32 26.06 41.72
CA PRO A 18 -4.78 24.73 41.71
C PRO A 18 -5.40 24.10 40.47
N LEU A 19 -4.58 23.88 39.44
CA LEU A 19 -4.89 22.93 38.39
C LEU A 19 -4.94 21.56 39.07
N ALA A 20 -6.04 21.29 39.76
CA ALA A 20 -6.41 19.98 40.29
C ALA A 20 -6.74 19.09 39.08
N ARG A 21 -5.71 18.81 38.27
CA ARG A 21 -5.71 17.73 37.30
C ARG A 21 -5.86 16.48 38.13
N LYS A 22 -7.09 15.95 38.20
CA LYS A 22 -7.36 14.60 38.71
C LYS A 22 -6.49 13.63 37.91
N ILE A 23 -5.36 13.22 38.47
CA ILE A 23 -4.59 12.08 37.97
C ILE A 23 -5.42 10.85 38.37
N SER A 24 -6.38 10.49 37.52
CA SER A 24 -7.07 9.21 37.65
C SER A 24 -6.12 8.15 37.12
N ALA A 25 -5.64 7.27 38.01
CA ALA A 25 -4.90 6.10 37.59
C ALA A 25 -5.83 5.27 36.68
N LEU A 26 -5.45 5.12 35.41
CA LEU A 26 -6.14 4.21 34.49
C LEU A 26 -6.00 2.81 35.07
N ARG A 27 -7.14 2.15 35.33
CA ARG A 27 -7.15 0.77 35.79
C ARG A 27 -6.52 -0.08 34.69
N PRO A 28 -5.43 -0.82 34.97
CA PRO A 28 -4.86 -1.72 33.98
C PRO A 28 -5.92 -2.70 33.49
N LEU A 29 -5.87 -3.05 32.20
CA LEU A 29 -6.68 -4.13 31.66
C LEU A 29 -6.48 -5.42 32.47
N SER A 30 -7.48 -6.30 32.45
CA SER A 30 -7.23 -7.68 32.85
C SER A 30 -6.06 -8.23 32.02
N SER A 31 -5.24 -9.08 32.63
CA SER A 31 -4.05 -9.64 31.97
C SER A 31 -4.39 -10.28 30.63
N ASP A 32 -5.56 -10.92 30.53
CA ASP A 32 -6.05 -11.58 29.33
C ASP A 32 -6.42 -10.60 28.21
N ALA A 33 -7.09 -9.49 28.54
CA ALA A 33 -7.43 -8.47 27.55
C ALA A 33 -6.18 -7.76 27.01
N ARG A 34 -5.17 -7.54 27.86
CA ARG A 34 -3.87 -7.02 27.43
C ARG A 34 -3.15 -8.00 26.50
N ALA A 35 -3.11 -9.28 26.88
CA ALA A 35 -2.47 -10.32 26.07
C ALA A 35 -3.13 -10.44 24.68
N GLN A 36 -4.46 -10.34 24.61
CA GLN A 36 -5.17 -10.34 23.33
C GLN A 36 -4.76 -9.15 22.44
N GLN A 37 -4.69 -7.94 22.99
CA GLN A 37 -4.30 -6.77 22.21
C GLN A 37 -2.86 -6.85 21.70
N VAL A 38 -1.94 -7.40 22.50
CA VAL A 38 -0.55 -7.62 22.05
C VAL A 38 -0.54 -8.62 20.89
N THR A 39 -1.32 -9.69 21.00
CA THR A 39 -1.48 -10.69 19.95
C THR A 39 -2.02 -10.06 18.67
N ASP A 40 -3.04 -9.21 18.76
CA ASP A 40 -3.63 -8.54 17.60
C ASP A 40 -2.60 -7.66 16.85
N VAL A 41 -1.76 -6.91 17.57
CA VAL A 41 -0.68 -6.11 16.99
C VAL A 41 0.37 -6.99 16.29
N VAL A 42 0.80 -8.06 16.95
CA VAL A 42 1.78 -9.01 16.39
C VAL A 42 1.23 -9.71 15.15
N ASP A 43 -0.05 -10.11 15.18
CA ASP A 43 -0.71 -10.74 14.05
C ASP A 43 -0.90 -9.77 12.87
N ALA A 44 -1.27 -8.51 13.12
CA ALA A 44 -1.33 -7.49 12.08
C ALA A 44 0.04 -7.27 11.42
N PHE A 45 1.12 -7.24 12.21
CA PHE A 45 2.48 -7.16 11.69
C PHE A 45 2.88 -8.41 10.88
N ARG A 46 2.53 -9.61 11.37
CA ARG A 46 2.76 -10.88 10.66
C ARG A 46 2.05 -10.92 9.31
N ARG A 47 0.80 -10.44 9.25
CA ARG A 47 0.03 -10.32 7.99
C ARG A 47 0.69 -9.36 7.02
N LEU A 48 1.06 -8.17 7.49
CA LEU A 48 1.77 -7.17 6.69
C LEU A 48 3.07 -7.72 6.11
N ARG A 49 3.89 -8.39 6.93
CA ARG A 49 5.12 -9.05 6.47
C ARG A 49 4.82 -10.10 5.39
N GLY A 50 3.79 -10.92 5.59
CA GLY A 50 3.35 -11.90 4.61
C GLY A 50 2.91 -11.28 3.28
N SER A 51 2.26 -10.13 3.29
CA SER A 51 1.89 -9.39 2.08
C SER A 51 3.11 -8.84 1.34
N VAL A 52 4.09 -8.29 2.06
CA VAL A 52 5.37 -7.84 1.47
C VAL A 52 6.10 -8.99 0.79
N VAL A 53 6.25 -10.14 1.47
CA VAL A 53 6.89 -11.34 0.90
C VAL A 53 6.16 -11.81 -0.36
N ARG A 54 4.82 -11.85 -0.35
CA ARG A 54 4.03 -12.21 -1.53
C ARG A 54 4.23 -11.22 -2.68
N PHE A 55 4.32 -9.92 -2.38
CA PHE A 55 4.53 -8.90 -3.41
C PHE A 55 5.92 -9.04 -4.07
N ILE A 56 6.98 -9.25 -3.28
CA ILE A 56 8.33 -9.53 -3.80
C ILE A 56 8.29 -10.69 -4.79
N ARG A 57 7.64 -11.80 -4.42
CA ARG A 57 7.55 -12.99 -5.28
C ARG A 57 6.85 -12.73 -6.61
N MET A 58 5.92 -11.77 -6.68
CA MET A 58 5.27 -11.41 -7.94
C MET A 58 6.24 -10.74 -8.92
N PHE A 59 7.28 -10.07 -8.44
CA PHE A 59 8.38 -9.57 -9.26
C PHE A 59 9.34 -10.69 -9.66
N SER A 60 9.74 -11.59 -8.75
CA SER A 60 10.66 -12.70 -9.05
C SER A 60 10.09 -13.70 -10.06
N ALA A 61 8.79 -14.00 -9.99
CA ALA A 61 8.09 -14.78 -11.01
C ALA A 61 8.06 -14.11 -12.40
N ALA A 62 8.43 -12.84 -12.52
CA ALA A 62 8.68 -12.18 -13.79
C ALA A 62 10.10 -12.36 -14.33
N HIS A 63 11.07 -12.62 -13.45
CA HIS A 63 12.50 -12.60 -13.76
C HIS A 63 13.16 -13.98 -13.78
N ALA A 64 12.38 -15.07 -13.65
CA ALA A 64 12.85 -16.46 -13.58
C ALA A 64 13.86 -16.74 -12.45
N ASP A 65 13.89 -15.87 -11.43
CA ASP A 65 14.73 -16.04 -10.26
C ASP A 65 13.92 -16.72 -9.14
N ASP A 66 14.23 -17.99 -8.87
CA ASP A 66 13.58 -18.79 -7.82
C ASP A 66 14.26 -18.52 -6.47
N THR A 67 14.03 -17.35 -5.90
CA THR A 67 14.40 -17.10 -4.50
C THR A 67 13.53 -17.98 -3.60
N PRO A 68 14.11 -18.92 -2.81
CA PRO A 68 13.32 -19.82 -1.97
C PRO A 68 12.58 -19.06 -0.86
N ASP A 69 11.36 -19.50 -0.52
CA ASP A 69 10.48 -18.85 0.47
C ASP A 69 11.16 -18.66 1.84
N ASP A 70 11.96 -19.65 2.23
CA ASP A 70 12.67 -19.64 3.50
C ASP A 70 13.71 -18.51 3.56
N ALA A 71 14.30 -18.10 2.43
CA ALA A 71 15.24 -17.00 2.39
C ALA A 71 14.56 -15.66 2.69
N LEU A 72 13.45 -15.35 2.01
CA LEU A 72 12.66 -14.13 2.29
C LEU A 72 12.07 -14.18 3.70
N SER A 73 11.70 -15.37 4.19
CA SER A 73 11.17 -15.54 5.54
C SER A 73 12.22 -15.34 6.64
N ALA A 74 13.51 -15.46 6.34
CA ALA A 74 14.60 -15.16 7.28
C ALA A 74 14.95 -13.66 7.35
N LEU A 75 14.65 -12.88 6.29
CA LEU A 75 15.01 -11.45 6.23
C LEU A 75 14.29 -10.61 7.29
N GLY A 76 14.99 -9.61 7.81
CA GLY A 76 14.39 -8.58 8.65
C GLY A 76 13.34 -7.76 7.89
N PHE A 77 12.40 -7.13 8.59
CA PHE A 77 11.32 -6.39 7.91
C PHE A 77 11.84 -5.20 7.09
N ARG A 78 12.84 -4.46 7.59
CA ARG A 78 13.52 -3.42 6.77
C ARG A 78 14.16 -3.95 5.52
N GLU A 79 14.80 -5.12 5.64
CA GLU A 79 15.51 -5.76 4.55
C GLU A 79 14.52 -6.19 3.49
N LEU A 80 13.42 -6.85 3.88
CA LEU A 80 12.28 -7.15 3.00
C LEU A 80 11.74 -5.90 2.28
N LEU A 81 11.55 -4.80 2.99
CA LEU A 81 11.07 -3.56 2.39
C LEU A 81 12.08 -2.97 1.40
N SER A 82 13.38 -3.16 1.62
CA SER A 82 14.42 -2.71 0.69
C SER A 82 14.48 -3.60 -0.54
N THR A 83 14.43 -4.93 -0.36
CA THR A 83 14.29 -5.90 -1.45
C THR A 83 13.06 -5.61 -2.31
N LEU A 84 11.90 -5.33 -1.70
CA LEU A 84 10.69 -4.96 -2.46
C LEU A 84 10.88 -3.71 -3.31
N GLU A 85 11.59 -2.71 -2.78
CA GLU A 85 11.91 -1.46 -3.47
C GLU A 85 12.79 -1.71 -4.70
N ASP A 86 13.83 -2.55 -4.53
CA ASP A 86 14.79 -2.89 -5.57
C ASP A 86 14.17 -3.74 -6.67
N GLU A 87 13.39 -4.75 -6.31
CA GLU A 87 12.63 -5.59 -7.24
C GLU A 87 11.59 -4.78 -8.03
N ALA A 88 10.88 -3.86 -7.37
CA ALA A 88 9.93 -2.99 -8.06
C ALA A 88 10.62 -2.07 -9.08
N ARG A 89 11.83 -1.58 -8.77
CA ARG A 89 12.64 -0.79 -9.72
C ARG A 89 13.10 -1.63 -10.90
N ALA A 90 13.62 -2.83 -10.63
CA ALA A 90 14.06 -3.76 -11.67
C ALA A 90 12.91 -4.12 -12.62
N ALA A 91 11.72 -4.37 -12.06
CA ALA A 91 10.49 -4.66 -12.80
C ALA A 91 9.85 -3.44 -13.49
N ARG A 92 10.44 -2.24 -13.37
CA ARG A 92 9.90 -0.98 -13.88
C ARG A 92 8.44 -0.75 -13.45
N PHE A 93 8.16 -1.00 -12.17
CA PHE A 93 6.83 -0.87 -11.60
C PHE A 93 6.27 0.54 -11.85
N THR A 94 5.12 0.63 -12.50
CA THR A 94 4.56 1.90 -13.00
C THR A 94 4.17 2.87 -11.88
N ARG A 95 3.79 2.35 -10.71
CA ARG A 95 3.39 3.11 -9.52
C ARG A 95 4.47 3.14 -8.44
N LEU A 96 5.73 3.18 -8.85
CA LEU A 96 6.88 3.21 -7.94
C LEU A 96 6.81 4.34 -6.89
N PRO A 97 6.43 5.59 -7.22
CA PRO A 97 6.33 6.65 -6.22
C PRO A 97 5.25 6.41 -5.15
N GLU A 98 4.15 5.72 -5.50
CA GLU A 98 3.19 5.27 -4.50
C GLU A 98 3.76 4.17 -3.62
N LEU A 99 4.42 3.18 -4.21
CA LEU A 99 5.03 2.09 -3.47
C LEU A 99 6.07 2.58 -2.46
N GLU A 100 6.96 3.50 -2.85
CA GLU A 100 7.98 4.09 -1.99
C GLU A 100 7.36 4.85 -0.80
N ARG A 101 6.21 5.50 -1.00
CA ARG A 101 5.44 6.13 0.08
C ARG A 101 4.89 5.09 1.05
N VAL A 102 4.31 4.00 0.55
CA VAL A 102 3.79 2.90 1.38
C VAL A 102 4.93 2.21 2.15
N ILE A 103 6.06 1.94 1.50
CA ILE A 103 7.29 1.43 2.13
C ILE A 103 7.75 2.35 3.26
N SER A 104 7.78 3.66 3.02
CA SER A 104 8.15 4.64 4.05
C SER A 104 7.19 4.62 5.24
N HIS A 105 5.90 4.39 5.00
CA HIS A 105 4.90 4.24 6.07
C HIS A 105 5.15 2.97 6.87
N ALA A 106 5.38 1.85 6.18
CA ALA A 106 5.68 0.55 6.79
C ALA A 106 6.96 0.61 7.66
N ARG A 107 8.03 1.27 7.19
CA ARG A 107 9.27 1.47 7.95
C ARG A 107 9.03 2.23 9.27
N ARG A 108 8.09 3.17 9.30
CA ARG A 108 7.74 3.88 10.54
C ARG A 108 6.97 3.00 11.53
N LEU A 109 6.13 2.09 11.03
CA LEU A 109 5.32 1.18 11.84
C LEU A 109 6.12 -0.01 12.39
N GLU A 110 7.32 -0.27 11.89
CA GLU A 110 8.17 -1.34 12.42
C GLU A 110 8.44 -1.18 13.92
N ARG A 111 8.63 0.06 14.40
CA ARG A 111 8.90 0.34 15.82
C ARG A 111 7.74 -0.09 16.72
N THR A 112 6.52 -0.08 16.21
CA THR A 112 5.31 -0.50 16.94
C THR A 112 5.43 -1.94 17.46
N ARG A 113 6.14 -2.83 16.74
CA ARG A 113 6.40 -4.20 17.19
C ARG A 113 7.24 -4.23 18.45
N ASP A 114 8.25 -3.38 18.54
CA ASP A 114 9.16 -3.35 19.68
C ASP A 114 8.50 -2.59 20.85
N ASP A 115 7.75 -1.53 20.54
CA ASP A 115 7.04 -0.71 21.52
C ASP A 115 5.92 -1.48 22.22
N VAL A 116 5.33 -2.52 21.60
CA VAL A 116 4.24 -3.31 22.19
C VAL A 116 4.63 -4.00 23.51
N PHE A 117 5.92 -4.24 23.71
CA PHE A 117 6.46 -4.85 24.94
C PHE A 117 6.82 -3.81 26.00
N SER A 118 6.69 -2.51 25.71
CA SER A 118 6.88 -1.45 26.70
C SER A 118 5.67 -1.35 27.64
N ASP A 119 5.92 -1.10 28.92
CA ASP A 119 4.86 -0.89 29.92
C ASP A 119 3.98 0.32 29.56
N SER A 120 4.53 1.36 28.93
CA SER A 120 3.75 2.54 28.54
C SER A 120 2.74 2.25 27.43
N PHE A 121 3.14 1.51 26.40
CA PHE A 121 2.29 1.24 25.24
C PHE A 121 1.30 0.11 25.53
N SER A 122 1.76 -0.95 26.20
CA SER A 122 0.92 -2.11 26.54
C SER A 122 -0.22 -1.79 27.51
N ASN A 123 -0.14 -0.68 28.24
CA ASN A 123 -1.22 -0.19 29.11
C ASN A 123 -2.13 0.86 28.43
N ASP A 124 -1.91 1.18 27.15
CA ASP A 124 -2.75 2.08 26.36
C ASP A 124 -3.54 1.32 25.28
N PRO A 125 -4.77 0.86 25.58
CA PRO A 125 -5.59 0.12 24.61
C PRO A 125 -6.02 0.95 23.40
N ALA A 126 -6.05 2.28 23.50
CA ALA A 126 -6.38 3.11 22.36
C ALA A 126 -5.20 3.13 21.39
N ALA A 127 -3.98 3.35 21.89
CA ALA A 127 -2.76 3.29 21.09
C ALA A 127 -2.58 1.93 20.41
N MET A 128 -2.88 0.82 21.11
CA MET A 128 -2.80 -0.53 20.52
C MET A 128 -3.78 -0.73 19.37
N ARG A 129 -5.04 -0.29 19.51
CA ARG A 129 -6.03 -0.35 18.41
C ARG A 129 -5.64 0.52 17.23
N ASP A 130 -5.16 1.73 17.49
CA ASP A 130 -4.70 2.65 16.45
C ASP A 130 -3.51 2.09 15.68
N ALA A 131 -2.60 1.41 16.38
CA ALA A 131 -1.48 0.68 15.79
C ALA A 131 -1.95 -0.47 14.88
N VAL A 132 -2.86 -1.32 15.34
CA VAL A 132 -3.46 -2.38 14.52
C VAL A 132 -4.07 -1.79 13.25
N ALA A 133 -4.91 -0.77 13.40
CA ALA A 133 -5.56 -0.12 12.27
C ALA A 133 -4.55 0.52 11.30
N ALA A 134 -3.43 1.06 11.80
CA ALA A 134 -2.36 1.59 10.95
C ALA A 134 -1.64 0.48 10.17
N LEU A 135 -1.34 -0.65 10.81
CA LEU A 135 -0.74 -1.82 10.17
C LEU A 135 -1.65 -2.39 9.08
N GLU A 136 -2.94 -2.56 9.38
CA GLU A 136 -3.96 -3.05 8.43
C GLU A 136 -4.13 -2.10 7.24
N ARG A 137 -4.15 -0.77 7.47
CA ARG A 137 -4.22 0.20 6.36
C ARG A 137 -3.02 0.07 5.43
N VAL A 138 -1.81 -0.09 5.96
CA VAL A 138 -0.61 -0.26 5.13
C VAL A 138 -0.64 -1.62 4.40
N ASP A 139 -1.11 -2.68 5.05
CA ASP A 139 -1.29 -3.99 4.43
C ASP A 139 -2.24 -3.93 3.23
N VAL A 140 -3.41 -3.29 3.39
CA VAL A 140 -4.38 -3.08 2.31
C VAL A 140 -3.79 -2.28 1.15
N LEU A 141 -2.95 -1.28 1.42
CA LEU A 141 -2.27 -0.51 0.38
C LEU A 141 -1.27 -1.36 -0.42
N PHE A 142 -0.48 -2.22 0.25
CA PHE A 142 0.39 -3.16 -0.44
C PHE A 142 -0.40 -4.16 -1.30
N VAL A 143 -1.48 -4.73 -0.75
CA VAL A 143 -2.34 -5.66 -1.48
C VAL A 143 -2.95 -4.99 -2.70
N GLY A 144 -3.47 -3.76 -2.57
CA GLY A 144 -4.02 -3.00 -3.69
C GLY A 144 -3.02 -2.77 -4.82
N LEU A 145 -1.82 -2.28 -4.48
CA LEU A 145 -0.73 -2.07 -5.46
C LEU A 145 -0.31 -3.38 -6.12
N CYS A 146 -0.23 -4.48 -5.35
CA CYS A 146 0.12 -5.79 -5.87
C CYS A 146 -0.94 -6.34 -6.83
N VAL A 147 -2.22 -6.21 -6.50
CA VAL A 147 -3.32 -6.66 -7.36
C VAL A 147 -3.36 -5.85 -8.65
N GLU A 148 -3.24 -4.52 -8.57
CA GLU A 148 -3.15 -3.67 -9.75
C GLU A 148 -1.99 -4.05 -10.67
N TYR A 149 -0.82 -4.36 -10.10
CA TYR A 149 0.34 -4.85 -10.85
C TYR A 149 0.03 -6.14 -11.62
N VAL A 150 -0.52 -7.14 -10.94
CA VAL A 150 -0.87 -8.45 -11.51
C VAL A 150 -1.91 -8.28 -12.63
N MET A 151 -2.95 -7.47 -12.39
CA MET A 151 -3.98 -7.20 -13.38
C MET A 151 -3.42 -6.49 -14.63
N ALA A 152 -2.53 -5.50 -14.44
CA ALA A 152 -1.87 -4.82 -15.56
C ALA A 152 -0.99 -5.78 -16.38
N ARG A 153 -0.32 -6.74 -15.73
CA ARG A 153 0.52 -7.76 -16.39
C ARG A 153 -0.28 -8.78 -17.18
N HIS A 154 -1.49 -9.12 -16.72
CA HIS A 154 -2.37 -10.09 -17.38
C HIS A 154 -3.41 -9.44 -18.31
N ALA A 155 -3.39 -8.12 -18.46
CA ALA A 155 -4.23 -7.45 -19.43
C ALA A 155 -3.91 -7.99 -20.83
N PRO A 156 -4.90 -8.50 -21.59
CA PRO A 156 -4.64 -9.01 -22.92
C PRO A 156 -4.08 -7.87 -23.78
N VAL A 157 -2.89 -8.10 -24.34
CA VAL A 157 -2.35 -7.24 -25.39
C VAL A 157 -3.33 -7.34 -26.55
N SER A 158 -4.22 -6.34 -26.69
CA SER A 158 -5.07 -6.26 -27.87
C SER A 158 -4.16 -6.33 -29.09
N PRO A 159 -4.33 -7.31 -29.99
CA PRO A 159 -3.60 -7.27 -31.23
C PRO A 159 -4.00 -5.97 -31.90
N ALA A 160 -3.02 -5.08 -32.09
CA ALA A 160 -3.21 -3.88 -32.88
C ALA A 160 -3.86 -4.33 -34.19
N VAL A 161 -5.06 -3.82 -34.45
CA VAL A 161 -5.71 -3.98 -35.74
C VAL A 161 -4.76 -3.34 -36.75
N SER A 162 -4.03 -4.18 -37.51
CA SER A 162 -3.27 -3.74 -38.66
C SER A 162 -4.22 -2.98 -39.59
N PRO A 163 -3.97 -1.71 -39.91
CA PRO A 163 -4.73 -1.00 -40.93
C PRO A 163 -4.10 -1.33 -42.27
N GLU A 164 -4.22 -2.57 -42.75
CA GLU A 164 -3.80 -2.90 -44.11
C GLU A 164 -4.78 -3.88 -44.74
N ALA A 165 -5.23 -3.52 -45.95
CA ALA A 165 -6.19 -4.20 -46.81
C ALA A 165 -7.70 -3.90 -46.60
N ALA A 166 -8.08 -2.61 -46.62
CA ALA A 166 -9.33 -2.19 -47.26
C ALA A 166 -9.00 -1.59 -48.63
N ALA A 167 -8.73 -2.44 -49.62
CA ALA A 167 -8.81 -2.04 -51.02
C ALA A 167 -10.31 -1.81 -51.37
N PRO A 168 -10.68 -0.72 -52.05
CA PRO A 168 -12.06 -0.50 -52.45
C PRO A 168 -12.44 -1.51 -53.55
N ALA A 169 -13.49 -2.30 -53.30
CA ALA A 169 -14.10 -3.17 -54.29
C ALA A 169 -14.67 -2.34 -55.46
N PRO A 170 -14.45 -2.72 -56.73
CA PRO A 170 -15.17 -2.12 -57.85
C PRO A 170 -16.63 -2.60 -57.88
N ALA A 171 -17.54 -1.67 -58.16
CA ALA A 171 -18.98 -1.91 -58.23
C ALA A 171 -19.38 -2.90 -59.34
N PRO A 172 -20.49 -3.66 -59.17
CA PRO A 172 -21.01 -4.51 -60.23
C PRO A 172 -21.84 -3.69 -61.23
N ALA A 173 -21.48 -3.74 -62.52
CA ALA A 173 -22.30 -3.23 -63.62
C ALA A 173 -23.26 -4.34 -64.11
N PRO A 174 -24.50 -3.98 -64.53
CA PRO A 174 -25.58 -4.94 -64.75
C PRO A 174 -25.48 -5.68 -66.09
N ALA A 175 -25.93 -6.93 -66.08
CA ALA A 175 -26.17 -7.75 -67.25
C ALA A 175 -27.29 -7.14 -68.13
N ALA A 176 -27.00 -6.96 -69.42
CA ALA A 176 -28.00 -6.72 -70.46
C ALA A 176 -27.83 -7.78 -71.56
N LEU A 177 -28.98 -8.34 -71.94
CA LEU A 177 -29.22 -9.50 -72.80
C LEU A 177 -28.83 -9.30 -74.28
N PRO A 178 -28.70 -10.41 -75.05
CA PRO A 178 -28.16 -10.40 -76.40
C PRO A 178 -29.19 -9.94 -77.44
N LEU A 179 -28.71 -9.19 -78.45
CA LEU A 179 -29.47 -8.87 -79.66
C LEU A 179 -28.92 -9.70 -80.85
N ALA A 180 -29.86 -10.17 -81.66
CA ALA A 180 -29.78 -11.34 -82.53
C ALA A 180 -29.10 -11.17 -83.90
N ASP A 181 -28.93 -12.35 -84.53
CA ASP A 181 -28.69 -12.65 -85.95
C ASP A 181 -27.32 -12.21 -86.49
N HIS A 182 -26.64 -12.90 -87.44
CA HIS A 182 -27.14 -13.46 -88.70
C HIS A 182 -26.19 -14.55 -89.27
N SER A 183 -26.79 -15.65 -89.73
CA SER A 183 -26.58 -16.37 -91.01
C SER A 183 -25.19 -16.42 -91.70
N THR A 184 -24.65 -17.63 -91.88
CA THR A 184 -23.79 -18.11 -93.01
C THR A 184 -23.50 -19.61 -92.76
N VAL A 185 -24.14 -20.59 -93.42
CA VAL A 185 -23.97 -21.13 -94.80
C VAL A 185 -22.63 -21.89 -95.02
N LEU A 186 -22.78 -23.16 -95.45
CA LEU A 186 -21.84 -24.13 -96.09
C LEU A 186 -20.91 -24.99 -95.20
N CYS A 187 -21.29 -26.28 -95.04
CA CYS A 187 -20.73 -27.43 -95.77
C CYS A 187 -21.58 -28.68 -95.50
#